data_AF-A0A7X7UU68-F1
#
_entry.id   AF-A0A7X7UU68-F1
#
_cell.length_a   1.000
_cell.length_b   1.000
_cell.length_c   1.000
_cell.angle_alpha   90.00
_cell.angle_beta   90.00
_cell.angle_gamma   90.00
#
_symmetry.space_group_name_H-M   'P 1'
#
loop_
_entity.id
_entity.type
_entity.pdbx_description
1 polymer ?
#
loop_
_entity_poly.entity_id
_entity_poly.type
_entity_poly.pdbx_seq_one_letter_code
_entity_poly.pdbx_strand_id
1 'polypeptide(L)'
;MGILIDKTSDCPYVNFNEDGLLEVEGRSISEDVFSFWQPLIDWVKNYVRKPAEVTRAIFFLEYSNSSTNKYLSEMMKLLDKCADDGNKVEITWKYEEDDESILVLGQDLESLIKLPLDYQPVEMEKQKTRKLKIKSKKSGGEAVITFRYWEAIVRNGHGGEYTIVEEY
;
A
#
# COMPACT_ATOMS: atom_id res chain seq x y z
N MET A 1 -6.76 -2.84 20.12
CA MET A 1 -5.40 -3.27 19.73
C MET A 1 -5.37 -3.46 18.22
N GLY A 2 -4.49 -2.75 17.51
CA GLY A 2 -4.34 -2.85 16.05
C GLY A 2 -3.59 -4.09 15.58
N ILE A 3 -3.45 -4.23 14.27
CA ILE A 3 -2.63 -5.25 13.59
C ILE A 3 -1.54 -4.54 12.81
N LEU A 4 -0.28 -4.96 12.98
CA LEU A 4 0.85 -4.51 12.18
C LEU A 4 1.64 -5.74 11.72
N ILE A 5 1.75 -5.93 10.41
CA ILE A 5 2.47 -7.04 9.77
C ILE A 5 3.42 -6.46 8.73
N ASP A 6 4.70 -6.81 8.83
CA ASP A 6 5.72 -6.39 7.85
C ASP A 6 5.54 -7.12 6.51
N LYS A 7 5.82 -6.41 5.41
CA LYS A 7 5.81 -6.96 4.05
C LYS A 7 6.81 -8.10 3.91
N THR A 8 6.41 -9.21 3.31
CA THR A 8 7.32 -10.28 2.87
C THR A 8 7.24 -10.46 1.35
N SER A 9 7.90 -11.49 0.82
CA SER A 9 7.84 -11.83 -0.60
C SER A 9 6.46 -12.32 -1.08
N ASP A 10 5.66 -12.85 -0.17
CA ASP A 10 4.42 -13.58 -0.42
C ASP A 10 3.22 -13.11 0.41
N CYS A 11 3.47 -12.34 1.47
CA CYS A 11 2.45 -11.71 2.30
C CYS A 11 2.54 -10.17 2.21
N PRO A 12 1.38 -9.48 2.14
CA PRO A 12 1.37 -8.03 2.11
C PRO A 12 1.72 -7.46 3.48
N TYR A 13 2.22 -6.23 3.47
CA TYR A 13 2.18 -5.36 4.63
C TYR A 13 0.74 -5.10 5.03
N VAL A 14 0.47 -5.08 6.34
CA VAL A 14 -0.85 -4.78 6.90
C VAL A 14 -0.69 -3.82 8.07
N ASN A 15 -1.47 -2.74 8.06
CA ASN A 15 -1.56 -1.79 9.17
C ASN A 15 -3.01 -1.42 9.43
N PHE A 16 -3.59 -2.09 10.43
CA PHE A 16 -4.95 -1.85 10.89
C PHE A 16 -4.90 -1.16 12.25
N ASN A 17 -5.46 0.04 12.31
CA ASN A 17 -5.55 0.85 13.51
C ASN A 17 -7.01 1.15 13.85
N GLU A 18 -7.35 1.10 15.14
CA GLU A 18 -8.65 1.49 15.68
C GLU A 18 -8.96 2.98 15.47
N ASP A 19 -7.95 3.81 15.18
CA ASP A 19 -8.12 5.20 14.73
C ASP A 19 -8.72 5.34 13.31
N GLY A 20 -9.00 4.20 12.66
CA GLY A 20 -9.71 4.13 11.39
C GLY A 20 -8.82 3.98 10.17
N LEU A 21 -7.55 3.62 10.31
CA LEU A 21 -6.68 3.30 9.17
C LEU A 21 -6.67 1.78 8.94
N LEU A 22 -7.03 1.33 7.74
CA LEU A 22 -6.95 -0.06 7.31
C LEU A 22 -6.12 -0.13 6.02
N GLU A 23 -4.83 -0.42 6.14
CA GLU A 23 -3.91 -0.44 5.00
C GLU A 23 -3.42 -1.85 4.68
N VAL A 24 -3.43 -2.21 3.39
CA VAL A 24 -2.88 -3.46 2.85
C VAL A 24 -2.03 -3.14 1.63
N GLU A 25 -0.74 -3.51 1.67
CA GLU A 25 0.21 -3.22 0.59
C GLU A 25 1.07 -4.44 0.21
N GLY A 26 1.15 -4.77 -1.08
CA GLY A 26 2.12 -5.72 -1.62
C GLY A 26 1.50 -6.94 -2.26
N ARG A 27 2.21 -8.07 -2.18
CA ARG A 27 1.80 -9.34 -2.78
C ARG A 27 1.05 -10.18 -1.77
N SER A 28 -0.06 -10.77 -2.17
CA SER A 28 -0.80 -11.71 -1.35
C SER A 28 -0.98 -13.02 -2.10
N ILE A 29 0.05 -13.86 -1.99
CA ILE A 29 0.20 -15.15 -2.69
C ILE A 29 0.65 -16.28 -1.77
N SER A 30 0.58 -16.08 -0.46
CA SER A 30 0.88 -17.11 0.53
C SER A 30 0.14 -18.42 0.24
N GLU A 31 0.81 -19.55 0.50
CA GLU A 31 0.19 -20.88 0.39
C GLU A 31 -0.89 -21.08 1.46
N ASP A 32 -0.72 -20.49 2.64
CA ASP A 32 -1.70 -20.54 3.74
C ASP A 32 -2.50 -19.24 3.85
N VAL A 33 -3.30 -18.99 2.80
CA VAL A 33 -4.16 -17.81 2.70
C VAL A 33 -5.14 -17.71 3.87
N PHE A 34 -5.64 -18.84 4.37
CA PHE A 34 -6.61 -18.87 5.47
C PHE A 34 -6.00 -18.33 6.77
N SER A 35 -4.86 -18.87 7.19
CA SER A 35 -4.20 -18.44 8.43
C SER A 35 -3.76 -16.99 8.39
N PHE A 36 -3.47 -16.45 7.20
CA PHE A 36 -3.13 -15.04 7.04
C PHE A 36 -4.36 -14.13 7.06
N TRP A 37 -5.37 -14.39 6.23
CA TRP A 37 -6.49 -13.46 6.03
C TRP A 37 -7.60 -13.58 7.05
N GLN A 38 -7.85 -14.77 7.61
CA GLN A 38 -8.94 -14.96 8.56
C GLN A 38 -8.83 -14.03 9.79
N PRO A 39 -7.65 -13.88 10.43
CA PRO A 39 -7.48 -12.93 11.53
C PRO A 39 -7.75 -11.47 11.13
N LEU A 40 -7.39 -11.08 9.89
CA LEU A 40 -7.63 -9.73 9.37
C LEU A 40 -9.12 -9.46 9.20
N ILE A 41 -9.86 -10.42 8.63
CA ILE A 41 -11.32 -10.34 8.50
C ILE A 41 -11.99 -10.26 9.85
N ASP A 42 -11.59 -11.11 10.80
CA ASP A 42 -12.19 -11.12 12.14
C ASP A 42 -11.92 -9.82 12.89
N TRP A 43 -10.74 -9.22 12.69
CA TRP A 43 -10.44 -7.89 13.21
C TRP A 43 -11.36 -6.83 12.60
N VAL A 44 -11.51 -6.79 11.27
CA VAL A 44 -12.41 -5.82 10.60
C VAL A 44 -13.86 -6.01 11.04
N LYS A 45 -14.35 -7.26 11.17
CA LYS A 45 -15.70 -7.58 11.69
C LYS A 45 -15.94 -7.01 13.08
N ASN A 46 -14.92 -6.97 13.93
CA ASN A 46 -15.01 -6.38 15.26
C ASN A 46 -14.93 -4.86 15.21
N TYR A 47 -14.00 -4.31 14.41
CA TYR A 47 -13.81 -2.87 14.22
C TYR A 47 -15.09 -2.17 13.74
N VAL A 48 -15.77 -2.72 12.71
CA VAL A 48 -16.97 -2.09 12.13
C VAL A 48 -18.18 -2.02 13.07
N ARG A 49 -18.15 -2.67 14.25
CA ARG A 49 -19.20 -2.54 15.27
C ARG A 49 -19.17 -1.19 15.98
N LYS A 50 -17.99 -0.57 16.04
CA LYS A 50 -17.76 0.75 16.63
C LYS A 50 -16.57 1.39 15.90
N PRO A 51 -16.74 1.77 14.63
CA PRO A 51 -15.67 2.31 13.83
C PRO A 51 -15.22 3.67 14.36
N ALA A 52 -14.05 4.14 13.93
CA ALA A 52 -13.66 5.52 14.09
C ALA A 52 -14.62 6.47 13.35
N GLU A 53 -14.52 7.77 13.62
CA GLU A 53 -15.33 8.79 12.93
C GLU A 53 -15.19 8.72 11.40
N VAL A 54 -13.99 8.40 10.92
CA VAL A 54 -13.70 8.16 9.50
C VAL A 54 -12.84 6.91 9.36
N THR A 55 -13.35 5.92 8.62
CA THR A 55 -12.57 4.75 8.23
C THR A 55 -11.94 4.99 6.87
N ARG A 56 -10.62 4.88 6.78
CA ARG A 56 -9.83 4.98 5.54
C ARG A 56 -9.20 3.63 5.26
N ALA A 57 -9.74 2.95 4.26
CA ALA A 57 -9.18 1.69 3.76
C ALA A 57 -8.32 1.97 2.54
N ILE A 58 -7.07 1.54 2.56
CA ILE A 58 -6.09 1.77 1.49
C ILE A 58 -5.58 0.41 1.02
N PHE A 59 -5.83 0.09 -0.24
CA PHE A 59 -5.37 -1.14 -0.87
C PHE A 59 -4.36 -0.80 -1.95
N PHE A 60 -3.16 -1.36 -1.86
CA PHE A 60 -2.12 -1.22 -2.88
C PHE A 60 -1.48 -2.58 -3.18
N LEU A 61 -2.11 -3.33 -4.06
CA LEU A 61 -1.68 -4.70 -4.35
C LEU A 61 -0.74 -4.74 -5.56
N GLU A 62 0.35 -5.49 -5.43
CA GLU A 62 1.24 -5.82 -6.55
C GLU A 62 0.77 -7.09 -7.27
N TYR A 63 0.15 -8.01 -6.52
CA TYR A 63 -0.37 -9.27 -7.05
C TYR A 63 -1.27 -9.93 -6.01
N SER A 64 -2.36 -10.56 -6.45
CA SER A 64 -3.19 -11.42 -5.61
C SER A 64 -3.60 -12.69 -6.35
N ASN A 65 -3.76 -13.79 -5.61
CA ASN A 65 -4.34 -15.03 -6.13
C ASN A 65 -5.87 -15.08 -5.89
N SER A 66 -6.55 -16.03 -6.54
CA SER A 66 -8.01 -16.16 -6.43
C SER A 66 -8.51 -16.38 -5.00
N SER A 67 -7.71 -17.03 -4.15
CA SER A 67 -8.05 -17.25 -2.74
C SER A 67 -8.01 -15.93 -1.96
N THR A 68 -6.98 -15.11 -2.17
CA THR A 68 -6.90 -13.75 -1.63
C THR A 68 -8.07 -12.88 -2.08
N ASN A 69 -8.45 -12.95 -3.36
CA ASN A 69 -9.55 -12.14 -3.90
C ASN A 69 -10.88 -12.40 -3.19
N LYS A 70 -11.11 -13.64 -2.70
CA LYS A 70 -12.28 -13.95 -1.87
C LYS A 70 -12.27 -13.17 -0.56
N TYR A 71 -11.12 -13.10 0.12
CA TYR A 71 -10.96 -12.34 1.36
C TYR A 71 -11.06 -10.83 1.14
N LEU A 72 -10.45 -10.31 0.08
CA LEU A 72 -10.63 -8.91 -0.31
C LEU A 72 -12.11 -8.59 -0.54
N SER A 73 -12.83 -9.44 -1.27
CA SER A 73 -14.27 -9.25 -1.50
C SER A 73 -15.11 -9.30 -0.20
N GLU A 74 -14.74 -10.13 0.76
CA GLU A 74 -15.38 -10.16 2.08
C GLU A 74 -15.10 -8.88 2.86
N MET A 75 -13.85 -8.40 2.84
CA MET A 75 -13.46 -7.14 3.49
C MET A 75 -14.20 -5.94 2.89
N MET A 76 -14.28 -5.83 1.56
CA MET A 76 -15.02 -4.78 0.88
C MET A 76 -16.50 -4.76 1.29
N LYS A 77 -17.15 -5.93 1.37
CA LYS A 77 -18.55 -6.05 1.81
C LYS A 77 -18.76 -5.64 3.27
N LEU A 78 -17.79 -5.89 4.15
CA LEU A 78 -17.85 -5.44 5.54
C LEU A 78 -17.78 -3.91 5.64
N LEU A 79 -16.91 -3.29 4.83
CA LEU A 79 -16.74 -1.84 4.77
C LEU A 79 -17.97 -1.16 4.13
N ASP A 80 -18.52 -1.73 3.06
CA ASP A 80 -19.75 -1.28 2.41
C ASP A 80 -20.92 -1.30 3.38
N LYS A 81 -21.09 -2.40 4.14
CA LYS A 81 -22.10 -2.48 5.18
C LYS A 81 -21.90 -1.44 6.28
N CYS A 82 -20.66 -1.20 6.69
CA CYS A 82 -20.33 -0.17 7.68
C CYS A 82 -20.78 1.23 7.20
N ALA A 83 -20.61 1.50 5.90
CA ALA A 83 -21.09 2.73 5.27
C ALA A 83 -22.64 2.78 5.17
N ASP A 84 -23.29 1.67 4.80
CA ASP A 84 -24.76 1.54 4.77
C ASP A 84 -25.39 1.78 6.16
N ASP A 85 -24.67 1.43 7.24
CA ASP A 85 -25.07 1.70 8.64
C ASP A 85 -24.87 3.19 9.06
N GLY A 86 -24.44 4.06 8.14
CA GLY A 86 -24.33 5.51 8.33
C GLY A 86 -22.96 6.01 8.77
N ASN A 87 -21.93 5.14 8.80
CA ASN A 87 -20.57 5.53 9.16
C ASN A 87 -19.80 6.07 7.95
N LYS A 88 -18.84 6.96 8.19
CA LYS A 88 -18.01 7.50 7.11
C LYS A 88 -16.89 6.52 6.76
N VAL A 89 -16.92 5.98 5.54
CA VAL A 89 -15.91 5.07 5.00
C VAL A 89 -15.40 5.59 3.67
N GLU A 90 -14.08 5.58 3.50
CA GLU A 90 -13.36 5.99 2.29
C GLU A 90 -12.47 4.80 1.89
N ILE A 91 -12.62 4.30 0.65
CA ILE A 91 -11.77 3.23 0.11
C ILE A 91 -10.91 3.81 -1.01
N THR A 92 -9.60 3.68 -0.86
CA THR A 92 -8.62 4.05 -1.89
C THR A 92 -8.02 2.77 -2.49
N TRP A 93 -8.11 2.64 -3.81
CA TRP A 93 -7.48 1.57 -4.58
C TRP A 93 -6.30 2.13 -5.37
N LYS A 94 -5.10 1.87 -4.87
CA LYS A 94 -3.85 2.22 -5.55
C LYS A 94 -3.41 1.09 -6.46
N TYR A 95 -2.96 1.44 -7.65
CA TYR A 95 -2.49 0.48 -8.64
C TYR A 95 -1.41 1.13 -9.50
N GLU A 96 -0.51 0.34 -10.06
CA GLU A 96 0.49 0.86 -11.01
C GLU A 96 -0.20 1.24 -12.32
N GLU A 97 0.15 2.39 -12.90
CA GLU A 97 -0.52 2.91 -14.11
C GLU A 97 -0.51 1.91 -15.28
N ASP A 98 0.58 1.13 -15.40
CA ASP A 98 0.76 0.10 -16.43
C ASP A 98 0.24 -1.29 -16.01
N ASP A 99 -0.31 -1.45 -14.80
CA ASP A 99 -0.88 -2.72 -14.31
C ASP A 99 -2.40 -2.73 -14.43
N GLU A 100 -2.86 -2.98 -15.66
CA GLU A 100 -4.29 -3.15 -15.97
C GLU A 100 -4.94 -4.29 -15.17
N SER A 101 -4.19 -5.31 -14.77
CA SER A 101 -4.74 -6.48 -14.08
C SER A 101 -5.19 -6.14 -12.65
N ILE A 102 -4.41 -5.33 -11.93
CA ILE A 102 -4.75 -4.84 -10.60
C ILE A 102 -5.87 -3.80 -10.67
N LEU A 103 -5.90 -2.97 -11.71
CA LEU A 103 -7.02 -2.06 -11.95
C LEU A 103 -8.34 -2.82 -12.14
N VAL A 104 -8.34 -3.82 -13.02
CA VAL A 104 -9.53 -4.67 -13.29
C VAL A 104 -9.98 -5.39 -12.02
N LEU A 105 -9.05 -5.89 -11.19
CA LEU A 105 -9.41 -6.47 -9.90
C LEU A 105 -10.14 -5.48 -8.99
N GLY A 106 -9.68 -4.22 -8.92
CA GLY A 106 -10.36 -3.16 -8.17
C GLY A 106 -11.79 -2.93 -8.67
N GLN A 107 -11.97 -2.86 -9.99
CA GLN A 107 -13.27 -2.69 -10.64
C GLN A 107 -14.21 -3.87 -10.40
N ASP A 108 -13.68 -5.09 -10.47
CA ASP A 108 -14.43 -6.31 -10.18
C ASP A 108 -14.91 -6.32 -8.73
N LEU A 109 -14.05 -5.92 -7.77
CA LEU A 109 -14.40 -5.82 -6.36
C LEU A 109 -15.42 -4.71 -6.09
N GLU A 110 -15.26 -3.53 -6.71
CA GLU A 110 -16.21 -2.42 -6.63
C GLU A 110 -17.60 -2.83 -7.12
N SER A 111 -17.69 -3.62 -8.19
CA SER A 111 -18.97 -4.11 -8.73
C SER A 111 -19.81 -4.93 -7.74
N LEU A 112 -19.20 -5.40 -6.64
CA LEU A 112 -19.85 -6.20 -5.59
C LEU A 112 -20.42 -5.35 -4.45
N ILE A 113 -20.13 -4.05 -4.41
CA ILE A 113 -20.48 -3.12 -3.34
C ILE A 113 -21.09 -1.83 -3.90
N LYS A 114 -21.67 -0.98 -3.04
CA LYS A 114 -22.24 0.32 -3.46
C LYS A 114 -21.28 1.46 -3.20
N LEU A 115 -20.43 1.33 -2.18
CA LEU A 115 -19.42 2.31 -1.82
C LEU A 115 -18.39 2.43 -2.95
N PRO A 116 -18.22 3.62 -3.57
CA PRO A 116 -17.27 3.79 -4.65
C PRO A 116 -15.84 3.72 -4.15
N LEU A 117 -14.95 3.24 -5.01
CA LEU A 117 -13.50 3.22 -4.80
C LEU A 117 -12.87 4.47 -5.40
N ASP A 118 -11.95 5.10 -4.67
CA ASP A 118 -11.08 6.15 -5.19
C ASP A 118 -9.84 5.49 -5.81
N TYR A 119 -9.77 5.49 -7.14
CA TYR A 119 -8.68 4.88 -7.90
C TYR A 119 -7.51 5.85 -8.04
N GLN A 120 -6.34 5.44 -7.54
CA GLN A 120 -5.11 6.25 -7.55
C GLN A 120 -4.01 5.51 -8.32
N PRO A 121 -3.76 5.86 -9.60
CA PRO A 121 -2.61 5.33 -10.33
C PRO A 121 -1.31 5.84 -9.70
N VAL A 122 -0.32 4.96 -9.60
CA VAL A 122 1.03 5.28 -9.12
C VAL A 122 2.09 4.94 -10.16
N GLU A 123 2.99 5.89 -10.42
CA GLU A 123 4.17 5.66 -11.26
C GLU A 123 5.25 4.92 -10.44
N MET A 124 5.43 3.62 -10.65
CA MET A 124 6.42 2.81 -9.92
C MET A 124 7.86 3.00 -10.46
N GLU A 125 8.04 3.29 -11.75
CA GLU A 125 9.38 3.35 -12.36
C GLU A 125 10.22 4.51 -11.85
N LYS A 126 9.66 5.72 -11.67
CA LYS A 126 10.49 6.88 -11.28
C LYS A 126 11.03 6.74 -9.87
N GLN A 127 10.32 6.22 -8.87
CA GLN A 127 10.85 6.20 -7.49
C GLN A 127 11.92 5.12 -7.24
N LYS A 128 11.81 3.95 -7.88
CA LYS A 128 12.80 2.86 -7.73
C LYS A 128 14.03 3.03 -8.63
N THR A 129 13.90 3.74 -9.75
CA THR A 129 15.02 3.99 -10.68
C THR A 129 15.51 5.42 -10.71
N ARG A 130 14.90 6.37 -9.97
CA ARG A 130 15.39 7.76 -9.87
C ARG A 130 16.87 7.73 -9.57
N LYS A 131 17.64 8.24 -10.51
CA LYS A 131 19.08 8.35 -10.36
C LYS A 131 19.39 9.81 -10.10
N LEU A 132 20.33 10.02 -9.21
CA LEU A 132 20.90 11.32 -8.95
C LEU A 132 22.34 11.29 -9.44
N LYS A 133 22.73 12.29 -10.21
CA LYS A 133 24.14 12.60 -10.38
C LYS A 133 24.57 13.42 -9.19
N ILE A 134 25.45 12.88 -8.35
CA ILE A 134 26.04 13.61 -7.22
C ILE A 134 27.48 13.98 -7.51
N LYS A 135 27.94 15.11 -6.95
CA LYS A 135 29.33 15.56 -7.02
C LYS A 135 29.90 15.74 -5.62
N SER A 136 31.06 15.16 -5.37
CA SER A 136 31.79 15.34 -4.10
C SER A 136 32.31 16.77 -3.98
N LYS A 137 32.07 17.42 -2.84
CA LYS A 137 32.64 18.74 -2.53
C LYS A 137 34.14 18.71 -2.23
N LYS A 138 34.67 17.56 -1.81
CA LYS A 138 36.09 17.38 -1.44
C LYS A 138 36.97 17.08 -2.66
N SER A 139 36.56 16.16 -3.52
CA SER A 139 37.36 15.71 -4.66
C SER A 139 36.87 16.24 -6.01
N GLY A 140 35.67 16.80 -6.09
CA GLY A 140 35.03 17.18 -7.35
C GLY A 140 34.56 16.00 -8.21
N GLY A 141 34.75 14.75 -7.75
CA GLY A 141 34.33 13.55 -8.47
C GLY A 141 32.81 13.43 -8.57
N GLU A 142 32.33 12.95 -9.71
CA GLU A 142 30.90 12.79 -10.02
C GLU A 142 30.52 11.31 -10.06
N ALA A 143 29.35 10.96 -9.52
CA ALA A 143 28.82 9.61 -9.52
C ALA A 143 27.31 9.62 -9.77
N VAL A 144 26.80 8.65 -10.52
CA VAL A 144 25.38 8.42 -10.69
C VAL A 144 24.95 7.33 -9.71
N ILE A 145 24.04 7.66 -8.79
CA ILE A 145 23.56 6.76 -7.74
C ILE A 145 22.04 6.70 -7.75
N THR A 146 21.45 5.66 -7.18
CA THR A 146 19.99 5.61 -7.00
C THR A 146 19.55 6.55 -5.88
N PHE A 147 18.33 7.05 -5.96
CA PHE A 147 17.74 7.91 -4.94
C PHE A 147 17.72 7.21 -3.57
N ARG A 148 17.42 5.92 -3.53
CA ARG A 148 17.48 5.09 -2.31
C ARG A 148 18.89 5.08 -1.68
N TYR A 149 19.94 5.05 -2.50
CA TYR A 149 21.32 5.14 -1.99
C TYR A 149 21.64 6.54 -1.45
N TRP A 150 21.13 7.57 -2.11
CA TRP A 150 21.24 8.95 -1.62
C TRP A 150 20.56 9.14 -0.26
N GLU A 151 19.34 8.65 -0.07
CA GLU A 151 18.64 8.70 1.21
C GLU A 151 19.45 7.99 2.32
N ALA A 152 20.11 6.88 2.01
CA ALA A 152 21.00 6.21 2.95
C ALA A 152 22.23 7.07 3.30
N ILE A 153 22.86 7.75 2.33
CA ILE A 153 23.97 8.70 2.58
C ILE A 153 23.52 9.83 3.50
N VAL A 154 22.34 10.41 3.25
CA VAL A 154 21.76 11.50 4.06
C VAL A 154 21.45 11.01 5.46
N ARG A 155 20.81 9.83 5.61
CA ARG A 155 20.48 9.22 6.90
C ARG A 155 21.73 8.93 7.75
N ASN A 156 22.83 8.55 7.10
CA ASN A 156 24.11 8.31 7.76
C ASN A 156 24.91 9.61 8.02
N GLY A 157 24.35 10.79 7.75
CA GLY A 157 24.99 12.09 8.04
C GLY A 157 26.03 12.54 7.00
N HIS A 158 26.19 11.83 5.89
CA HIS A 158 27.17 12.13 4.85
C HIS A 158 26.64 13.04 3.72
N GLY A 159 25.35 13.39 3.76
CA GLY A 159 24.71 14.20 2.70
C GLY A 159 25.39 15.55 2.45
N GLY A 160 25.99 16.16 3.49
CA GLY A 160 26.70 17.43 3.38
C GLY A 160 27.97 17.40 2.53
N GLU A 161 28.54 16.22 2.27
CA GLU A 161 29.79 16.03 1.52
C GLU A 161 29.59 16.05 -0.01
N TYR A 162 28.33 16.05 -0.46
CA TYR A 162 27.96 15.97 -1.87
C TYR A 162 26.96 17.07 -2.25
N THR A 163 26.85 17.31 -3.55
CA THR A 163 25.83 18.19 -4.16
C THR A 163 25.13 17.42 -5.28
N ILE A 164 23.80 17.51 -5.36
CA ILE A 164 23.02 16.96 -6.48
C ILE A 164 23.25 17.88 -7.69
N VAL A 165 23.69 17.29 -8.80
CA VAL A 165 24.01 17.98 -10.06
C VAL A 165 22.87 17.83 -11.05
N GLU A 166 22.26 16.65 -11.12
CA GLU A 166 21.21 16.31 -12.09
C GLU A 166 20.33 15.20 -11.50
N GLU A 167 19.04 15.25 -11.84
CA GLU A 167 18.05 14.22 -11.48
C GLU A 167 17.54 13.56 -12.75
N TYR A 168 17.50 12.22 -12.76
CA TYR A 168 17.01 11.40 -13.87
C TYR A 168 15.76 10.63 -13.44
#